data_AF-A0A7D7ZM16-F1
#
_entry.id   AF-A0A7D7ZM16-F1
#
_cell.length_a   1.000
_cell.length_b   1.000
_cell.length_c   1.000
_cell.angle_alpha   90.00
_cell.angle_beta   90.00
_cell.angle_gamma   90.00
#
_symmetry.space_group_name_H-M   'P 1'
#
loop_
_entity.id
_entity.type
_entity.pdbx_description
1 polymer ?
#
loop_
_entity_poly.entity_id
_entity_poly.type
_entity_poly.pdbx_seq_one_letter_code
_entity_poly.pdbx_strand_id
1 'polypeptide(L)'
;MENLIEQVQEELKEHKFRETHIPRLILNIIKSEDWKNRDPAPNELEPKEFNYFPDFVETVRPWGLQMDFKDIEEICSGFTEVELELGRQKSVQLELDIDIKRVRKTDKQRSLEVLEKHRLDLFEKVMSKELSVYKAMIEGGFKRQRIKLEKTPSSFSTYIRNNFTDDEKKELLKLLNTDLD
;
A
#
# COMPACT_ATOMS: atom_id res chain seq x y z
N MET A 1 29.46 -1.34 -10.96
CA MET A 1 28.09 -1.52 -10.45
C MET A 1 27.26 -0.44 -11.11
N GLU A 2 26.19 -0.79 -11.83
CA GLU A 2 25.30 0.21 -12.40
C GLU A 2 24.62 1.01 -11.28
N ASN A 3 24.52 2.32 -11.45
CA ASN A 3 23.86 3.19 -10.51
C ASN A 3 22.33 3.05 -10.68
N LEU A 4 21.69 2.34 -9.76
CA LEU A 4 20.23 2.06 -9.78
C LEU A 4 19.39 3.35 -9.88
N ILE A 5 19.86 4.44 -9.25
CA ILE A 5 19.16 5.73 -9.26
C ILE A 5 19.20 6.36 -10.65
N GLU A 6 20.34 6.28 -11.33
CA GLU A 6 20.48 6.78 -12.72
C GLU A 6 19.62 5.96 -13.68
N GLN A 7 19.58 4.63 -13.51
CA GLN A 7 18.70 3.77 -14.30
C GLN A 7 17.22 4.16 -14.15
N VAL A 8 16.74 4.33 -12.91
CA VAL A 8 15.36 4.79 -12.66
C VAL A 8 15.12 6.16 -13.26
N GLN A 9 16.06 7.10 -13.10
CA GLN A 9 15.95 8.43 -13.67
C GLN A 9 15.80 8.39 -15.21
N GLU A 10 16.58 7.57 -15.90
CA GLU A 10 16.47 7.43 -17.37
C GLU A 10 15.16 6.76 -17.78
N GLU A 11 14.72 5.70 -17.09
CA GLU A 11 13.44 5.05 -17.38
C GLU A 11 12.23 5.97 -17.16
N LEU A 12 12.28 6.81 -16.12
CA LEU A 12 11.24 7.81 -15.84
C LEU A 12 11.21 8.94 -16.89
N LYS A 13 12.36 9.29 -17.49
CA LYS A 13 12.44 10.27 -18.60
C LYS A 13 11.79 9.73 -19.87
N GLU A 14 11.96 8.45 -20.16
CA GLU A 14 11.42 7.83 -21.38
C GLU A 14 9.89 7.61 -21.34
N HIS A 15 9.21 8.03 -20.26
CA HIS A 15 7.76 7.88 -20.06
C HIS A 15 7.25 6.43 -20.21
N LYS A 16 8.12 5.43 -20.00
CA LYS A 16 7.78 4.00 -20.03
C LYS A 16 7.17 3.53 -18.70
N PHE A 17 6.18 4.26 -18.20
CA PHE A 17 5.60 4.10 -16.86
C PHE A 17 4.90 2.75 -16.58
N ARG A 18 4.80 1.85 -17.56
CA ARG A 18 4.02 0.61 -17.48
C ARG A 18 4.85 -0.65 -17.55
N GLU A 19 6.17 -0.54 -17.65
CA GLU A 19 7.02 -1.72 -17.65
C GLU A 19 7.17 -2.23 -16.21
N THR A 20 7.09 -3.55 -16.02
CA THR A 20 7.28 -4.24 -14.74
C THR A 20 8.62 -3.96 -14.03
N HIS A 21 9.48 -3.17 -14.66
CA HIS A 21 10.85 -2.89 -14.25
C HIS A 21 10.95 -1.75 -13.23
N ILE A 22 10.25 -0.62 -13.43
CA ILE A 22 10.33 0.55 -12.53
C ILE A 22 9.99 0.18 -11.07
N PRO A 23 8.89 -0.54 -10.76
CA PRO A 23 8.59 -0.91 -9.38
C PRO A 23 9.68 -1.77 -8.73
N ARG A 24 10.33 -2.64 -9.51
CA ARG A 24 11.46 -3.46 -9.01
C ARG A 24 12.70 -2.62 -8.75
N LEU A 25 13.00 -1.66 -9.61
CA LEU A 25 14.11 -0.74 -9.37
C LEU A 25 13.87 0.13 -8.15
N ILE A 26 12.65 0.67 -7.97
CA ILE A 26 12.28 1.42 -6.77
C ILE A 26 12.47 0.56 -5.51
N LEU A 27 12.05 -0.71 -5.53
CA LEU A 27 12.27 -1.64 -4.43
C LEU A 27 13.76 -1.84 -4.13
N ASN A 28 14.58 -2.00 -5.18
CA ASN A 28 16.02 -2.17 -5.02
C ASN A 28 16.67 -0.91 -4.44
N ILE A 29 16.28 0.28 -4.91
CA ILE A 29 16.73 1.55 -4.33
C ILE A 29 16.39 1.59 -2.83
N ILE A 30 15.14 1.34 -2.46
CA ILE A 30 14.72 1.36 -1.05
C ILE A 30 15.56 0.39 -0.21
N LYS A 31 15.75 -0.85 -0.67
CA LYS A 31 16.49 -1.90 0.05
C LYS A 31 18.00 -1.64 0.14
N SER A 32 18.59 -1.03 -0.90
CA SER A 32 20.01 -0.68 -0.91
C SER A 32 20.36 0.45 0.06
N GLU A 33 19.38 1.28 0.40
CA GLU A 33 19.57 2.54 1.14
C GLU A 33 20.52 3.55 0.46
N ASP A 34 20.94 3.30 -0.78
CA ASP A 34 21.86 4.17 -1.55
C ASP A 34 21.30 5.59 -1.74
N TRP A 35 19.97 5.73 -1.66
CA TRP A 35 19.28 7.01 -1.70
C TRP A 35 19.54 7.91 -0.49
N LYS A 36 19.97 7.35 0.65
CA LYS A 36 20.21 8.13 1.88
C LYS A 36 21.46 8.99 1.78
N ASN A 37 22.51 8.53 1.09
CA ASN A 37 23.79 9.22 0.95
C ASN A 37 24.13 9.35 -0.53
N ARG A 38 23.51 10.32 -1.20
CA ARG A 38 23.63 10.46 -2.65
C ARG A 38 24.84 11.31 -3.02
N ASP A 39 25.79 10.68 -3.70
CA ASP A 39 26.88 11.35 -4.40
C ASP A 39 26.73 11.18 -5.93
N PRO A 40 26.12 12.16 -6.62
CA PRO A 40 25.84 12.06 -8.06
C PRO A 40 27.07 12.15 -8.96
N ALA A 41 28.14 12.76 -8.47
CA ALA A 41 29.40 12.89 -9.18
C ALA A 41 30.46 13.29 -8.16
N PRO A 42 31.40 12.38 -7.79
CA PRO A 42 32.33 12.57 -6.68
C PRO A 42 33.19 13.84 -6.72
N ASN A 43 33.23 14.54 -7.86
CA ASN A 43 34.06 15.72 -8.09
C ASN A 43 33.30 16.94 -8.65
N GLU A 44 31.98 16.86 -8.88
CA GLU A 44 31.22 17.93 -9.58
C GLU A 44 30.11 18.55 -8.73
N LEU A 45 29.58 17.81 -7.74
CA LEU A 45 28.48 18.27 -6.90
C LEU A 45 28.70 17.82 -5.45
N GLU A 46 28.23 18.63 -4.50
CA GLU A 46 28.24 18.24 -3.09
C GLU A 46 27.28 17.06 -2.87
N PRO A 47 27.73 16.01 -2.13
CA PRO A 47 26.86 14.93 -1.70
C PRO A 47 25.67 15.45 -0.89
N LYS A 48 24.53 14.78 -1.01
CA LYS A 48 23.31 15.13 -0.26
C LYS A 48 22.82 13.94 0.56
N GLU A 49 22.50 14.21 1.81
CA GLU A 49 21.91 13.24 2.72
C GLU A 49 20.39 13.36 2.76
N PHE A 50 19.71 12.23 2.80
CA PHE A 50 18.26 12.12 2.87
C PHE A 50 17.85 11.19 4.01
N ASN A 51 17.03 11.70 4.92
CA ASN A 51 16.47 10.93 6.03
C ASN A 51 15.05 10.42 5.75
N TYR A 52 14.43 10.88 4.67
CA TYR A 52 13.05 10.57 4.31
C TYR A 52 12.96 10.27 2.82
N PHE A 53 12.50 9.07 2.48
CA PHE A 53 12.50 8.60 1.10
C PHE A 53 11.65 9.49 0.16
N PRO A 54 10.46 9.99 0.55
CA PRO A 54 9.73 10.94 -0.28
C PRO A 54 10.50 12.23 -0.59
N ASP A 55 11.32 12.75 0.33
CA ASP A 55 12.15 13.93 0.06
C ASP A 55 13.19 13.63 -1.04
N PHE A 56 13.76 12.42 -1.04
CA PHE A 56 14.64 11.96 -2.11
C PHE A 56 13.90 11.85 -3.45
N VAL A 57 12.69 11.28 -3.45
CA VAL A 57 11.87 11.14 -4.67
C VAL A 57 11.52 12.50 -5.28
N GLU A 58 11.10 13.46 -4.45
CA GLU A 58 10.67 14.79 -4.88
C GLU A 58 11.84 15.73 -5.22
N THR A 59 13.05 15.46 -4.70
CA THR A 59 14.24 16.27 -4.99
C THR A 59 14.61 16.21 -6.48
N VAL A 60 15.06 17.36 -7.00
CA VAL A 60 15.51 17.50 -8.38
C VAL A 60 16.72 16.62 -8.72
N ARG A 61 16.84 16.25 -10.00
CA ARG A 61 18.02 15.56 -10.52
C ARG A 61 19.26 16.47 -10.44
N PRO A 62 20.47 15.92 -10.24
CA PRO A 62 20.79 14.48 -10.19
C PRO A 62 20.63 13.82 -8.80
N TRP A 63 20.30 14.59 -7.76
CA TRP A 63 20.23 14.08 -6.40
C TRP A 63 18.99 13.20 -6.14
N GLY A 64 17.83 13.54 -6.70
CA GLY A 64 16.58 12.83 -6.49
C GLY A 64 15.92 12.35 -7.79
N LEU A 65 14.67 11.90 -7.72
CA LEU A 65 13.96 11.40 -8.91
C LEU A 65 13.21 12.49 -9.68
N GLN A 66 13.02 13.66 -9.07
CA GLN A 66 12.25 14.78 -9.61
C GLN A 66 10.81 14.37 -9.96
N MET A 67 10.14 13.68 -9.04
CA MET A 67 8.74 13.24 -9.19
C MET A 67 7.95 13.41 -7.91
N ASP A 68 6.62 13.58 -8.03
CA ASP A 68 5.75 13.52 -6.85
C ASP A 68 5.78 12.09 -6.29
N PHE A 69 5.89 11.98 -4.96
CA PHE A 69 5.87 10.69 -4.30
C PHE A 69 4.58 9.90 -4.60
N LYS A 70 3.45 10.61 -4.76
CA LYS A 70 2.17 10.01 -5.14
C LYS A 70 2.21 9.34 -6.52
N ASP A 71 2.96 9.90 -7.46
CA ASP A 71 3.12 9.31 -8.79
C ASP A 71 3.93 8.01 -8.71
N ILE A 72 4.95 7.95 -7.84
CA ILE A 72 5.67 6.70 -7.55
C ILE A 72 4.74 5.65 -6.93
N GLU A 73 3.86 6.04 -5.99
CA GLU A 73 2.86 5.12 -5.43
C GLU A 73 1.90 4.59 -6.50
N GLU A 74 1.48 5.44 -7.43
CA GLU A 74 0.60 5.05 -8.54
C GLU A 74 1.30 4.08 -9.51
N ILE A 75 2.54 4.37 -9.89
CA ILE A 75 3.36 3.49 -10.75
C ILE A 75 3.59 2.13 -10.09
N CYS A 76 3.83 2.10 -8.78
CA CYS A 76 4.08 0.86 -8.03
C CYS A 76 2.79 0.12 -7.63
N SER A 77 1.62 0.65 -7.98
CA SER A 77 0.33 0.04 -7.65
C SER A 77 0.21 -1.38 -8.22
N GLY A 78 -0.20 -2.32 -7.37
CA GLY A 78 -0.31 -3.74 -7.73
C GLY A 78 0.95 -4.57 -7.50
N PHE A 79 2.07 -3.95 -7.12
CA PHE A 79 3.29 -4.62 -6.69
C PHE A 79 3.37 -4.63 -5.16
N THR A 80 2.77 -5.66 -4.55
CA THR A 80 2.50 -5.69 -3.10
C THR A 80 3.74 -5.53 -2.21
N GLU A 81 4.86 -6.10 -2.61
CA GLU A 81 6.14 -5.93 -1.90
C GLU A 81 6.61 -4.47 -1.90
N VAL A 82 6.54 -3.82 -3.06
CA VAL A 82 6.94 -2.42 -3.23
C VAL A 82 6.01 -1.49 -2.46
N GLU A 83 4.70 -1.76 -2.52
CA GLU A 83 3.70 -0.99 -1.78
C GLU A 83 3.92 -1.07 -0.26
N LEU A 84 4.32 -2.24 0.26
CA LEU A 84 4.66 -2.42 1.67
C LEU A 84 5.89 -1.59 2.06
N GLU A 85 6.97 -1.67 1.28
CA GLU A 85 8.19 -0.92 1.56
C GLU A 85 7.98 0.60 1.47
N LEU A 86 7.27 1.07 0.44
CA LEU A 86 6.86 2.48 0.35
C LEU A 86 6.04 2.90 1.57
N GLY A 87 5.18 2.01 2.08
CA GLY A 87 4.43 2.22 3.32
C GLY A 87 5.35 2.40 4.54
N ARG A 88 6.40 1.57 4.66
CA ARG A 88 7.38 1.65 5.77
C ARG A 88 8.14 2.97 5.74
N GLN A 89 8.56 3.43 4.57
CA GLN A 89 9.30 4.69 4.42
C GLN A 89 8.49 5.92 4.87
N LYS A 90 7.14 5.86 4.85
CA LYS A 90 6.27 6.92 5.41
C LYS A 90 6.29 7.01 6.93
N SER A 91 6.78 5.97 7.63
CA SER A 91 6.70 5.85 9.10
C SER A 91 7.92 6.36 9.84
N VAL A 92 9.05 6.52 9.14
CA VAL A 92 10.38 6.73 9.74
C VAL A 92 10.50 8.11 10.43
N GLN A 93 9.48 8.96 10.36
CA GLN A 93 9.56 10.38 10.74
C GLN A 93 8.66 10.74 11.93
N LEU A 94 8.78 10.02 13.04
CA LEU A 94 8.05 10.34 14.30
C LEU A 94 8.89 11.14 15.33
N GLU A 95 10.15 11.49 15.04
CA GLU A 95 11.03 12.14 16.04
C GLU A 95 11.60 13.52 15.70
N LEU A 96 11.24 14.15 14.57
CA LEU A 96 11.76 15.50 14.26
C LEU A 96 10.62 16.49 13.99
N ASP A 97 10.45 17.41 14.95
CA ASP A 97 9.58 18.58 14.96
C ASP A 97 9.91 19.55 13.82
N ILE A 98 9.46 19.30 12.60
CA ILE A 98 9.34 20.32 11.54
C ILE A 98 8.09 20.01 10.71
N ASP A 99 7.43 21.08 10.24
CA ASP A 99 6.19 21.17 9.47
C ASP A 99 6.24 20.45 8.09
N ILE A 100 6.65 19.17 8.08
CA ILE A 100 6.83 18.35 6.88
C ILE A 100 5.48 17.70 6.54
N LYS A 101 5.09 17.78 5.26
CA LYS A 101 3.89 17.15 4.71
C LYS A 101 3.87 15.66 5.06
N ARG A 102 3.12 15.28 6.11
CA ARG A 102 2.98 13.88 6.52
C ARG A 102 2.25 13.10 5.44
N VAL A 103 2.99 12.29 4.68
CA VAL A 103 2.39 11.37 3.71
C VAL A 103 1.75 10.22 4.48
N ARG A 104 0.41 10.15 4.47
CA ARG A 104 -0.31 9.10 5.22
C ARG A 104 -0.15 7.74 4.53
N LYS A 105 0.08 6.71 5.33
CA LYS A 105 -0.06 5.30 4.88
C LYS A 105 -1.48 5.02 4.39
N THR A 106 -1.58 4.25 3.32
CA THR A 106 -2.85 3.75 2.81
C THR A 106 -3.41 2.64 3.71
N ASP A 107 -4.72 2.39 3.62
CA ASP A 107 -5.35 1.28 4.35
C ASP A 107 -4.76 -0.09 3.97
N LYS A 108 -4.33 -0.23 2.72
CA LYS A 108 -3.67 -1.45 2.23
C LYS A 108 -2.30 -1.63 2.89
N GLN A 109 -1.46 -0.59 2.92
CA GLN A 109 -0.15 -0.60 3.60
C GLN A 109 -0.29 -0.98 5.07
N ARG A 110 -1.20 -0.33 5.80
CA ARG A 110 -1.47 -0.65 7.21
C ARG A 110 -1.94 -2.09 7.40
N SER A 111 -2.78 -2.58 6.50
CA SER A 111 -3.27 -3.97 6.57
C SER A 111 -2.16 -4.99 6.34
N LEU A 112 -1.22 -4.73 5.42
CA LEU A 112 -0.06 -5.60 5.18
C LEU A 112 0.84 -5.66 6.42
N GLU A 113 1.13 -4.53 7.06
CA GLU A 113 1.93 -4.49 8.29
C GLU A 113 1.29 -5.28 9.45
N VAL A 114 -0.04 -5.20 9.59
CA VAL A 114 -0.78 -5.99 10.59
C VAL A 114 -0.67 -7.48 10.30
N LEU A 115 -0.81 -7.90 9.03
CA LEU A 115 -0.70 -9.30 8.64
C LEU A 115 0.72 -9.84 8.89
N GLU A 116 1.74 -9.12 8.46
CA GLU A 116 3.14 -9.49 8.69
C GLU A 116 3.44 -9.68 10.17
N LYS A 117 2.93 -8.79 11.02
CA LYS A 117 3.18 -8.83 12.47
C LYS A 117 2.42 -9.94 13.20
N HIS A 118 1.18 -10.23 12.80
CA HIS A 118 0.27 -11.05 13.61
C HIS A 118 -0.16 -12.38 12.95
N ARG A 119 -0.07 -12.49 11.63
CA ARG A 119 -0.51 -13.65 10.83
C ARG A 119 0.39 -13.84 9.62
N LEU A 120 1.64 -14.23 9.86
CA LEU A 120 2.66 -14.44 8.82
C LEU A 120 2.20 -15.46 7.76
N ASP A 121 1.45 -16.48 8.18
CA ASP A 121 0.83 -17.48 7.30
C ASP A 121 -0.10 -16.86 6.24
N LEU A 122 -0.89 -15.85 6.63
CA LEU A 122 -1.77 -15.14 5.71
C LEU A 122 -1.01 -14.09 4.90
N PHE A 123 0.01 -13.48 5.50
CA PHE A 123 0.89 -12.54 4.79
C PHE A 123 1.59 -13.22 3.61
N GLU A 124 2.16 -14.41 3.81
CA GLU A 124 2.82 -15.19 2.74
C GLU A 124 1.87 -15.49 1.57
N LYS A 125 0.62 -15.89 1.87
CA LYS A 125 -0.42 -16.11 0.84
C LYS A 125 -0.77 -14.83 0.07
N VAL A 126 -0.70 -13.67 0.71
CA VAL A 126 -0.90 -12.39 0.03
C VAL A 126 0.29 -12.09 -0.89
N MET A 127 1.51 -12.32 -0.43
CA MET A 127 2.73 -12.11 -1.21
C MET A 127 2.81 -13.02 -2.44
N SER A 128 2.35 -14.28 -2.31
CA SER A 128 2.24 -15.22 -3.43
C SER A 128 1.04 -14.97 -4.36
N LYS A 129 0.21 -13.95 -4.08
CA LYS A 129 -1.03 -13.60 -4.79
C LYS A 129 -2.12 -14.68 -4.74
N GLU A 130 -2.02 -15.65 -3.84
CA GLU A 130 -3.08 -16.62 -3.58
C GLU A 130 -4.31 -15.97 -2.92
N LEU A 131 -4.07 -14.93 -2.13
CA LEU A 131 -5.11 -14.25 -1.35
C LEU A 131 -5.00 -12.73 -1.46
N SER A 132 -6.13 -12.03 -1.49
CA SER A 132 -6.11 -10.57 -1.47
C SER A 132 -5.95 -10.05 -0.05
N VAL A 133 -5.29 -8.89 0.12
CA VAL A 133 -5.08 -8.24 1.43
C VAL A 133 -6.38 -8.16 2.24
N TYR A 134 -7.48 -7.77 1.61
CA TYR A 134 -8.77 -7.65 2.29
C TYR A 134 -9.31 -9.00 2.77
N LYS A 135 -9.23 -10.06 1.94
CA LYS A 135 -9.63 -11.40 2.34
C LYS A 135 -8.77 -11.91 3.50
N ALA A 136 -7.46 -11.64 3.46
CA ALA A 136 -6.52 -12.08 4.49
C ALA A 136 -6.85 -11.41 5.83
N MET A 137 -7.19 -10.13 5.79
CA MET A 137 -7.63 -9.42 6.99
C MET A 137 -8.95 -9.95 7.57
N ILE A 138 -9.85 -10.47 6.74
CA ILE A 138 -11.07 -11.13 7.20
C ILE A 138 -10.75 -12.49 7.82
N GLU A 139 -9.97 -13.32 7.13
CA GLU A 139 -9.55 -14.65 7.61
C GLU A 139 -8.70 -14.55 8.90
N GLY A 140 -7.94 -13.46 9.04
CA GLY A 140 -7.19 -13.13 10.24
C GLY A 140 -8.04 -12.58 11.40
N GLY A 141 -9.33 -12.31 11.18
CA GLY A 141 -10.22 -11.73 12.19
C GLY A 141 -10.01 -10.22 12.44
N PHE A 142 -9.13 -9.57 11.70
CA PHE A 142 -8.83 -8.14 11.85
C PHE A 142 -9.88 -7.23 11.20
N LYS A 143 -10.64 -7.74 10.23
CA LYS A 143 -11.74 -7.03 9.58
C LYS A 143 -12.99 -7.90 9.52
N ARG A 144 -14.16 -7.28 9.73
CA ARG A 144 -15.45 -7.93 9.47
C ARG A 144 -15.76 -7.88 7.98
N GLN A 145 -16.29 -8.98 7.45
CA GLN A 145 -16.83 -8.99 6.10
C GLN A 145 -17.99 -7.99 6.01
N ARG A 146 -17.87 -7.02 5.12
CA ARG A 146 -18.93 -6.05 4.86
C ARG A 146 -19.73 -6.52 3.66
N ILE A 147 -21.03 -6.70 3.84
CA ILE A 147 -21.95 -6.96 2.75
C ILE A 147 -22.49 -5.60 2.30
N LYS A 148 -22.28 -5.25 1.02
CA LYS A 148 -22.92 -4.08 0.42
C LYS A 148 -24.26 -4.54 -0.15
N LEU A 149 -25.35 -4.10 0.48
CA LEU A 149 -26.71 -4.28 -0.02
C LEU A 149 -27.27 -2.94 -0.45
N GLU A 150 -28.08 -2.95 -1.51
CA GLU A 150 -28.88 -1.77 -1.83
C GLU A 150 -29.94 -1.60 -0.75
N LYS A 151 -30.29 -0.34 -0.45
CA LYS A 151 -31.28 -0.01 0.58
C LYS A 151 -32.72 -0.22 0.08
N THR A 152 -32.97 -1.34 -0.59
CA THR A 152 -34.28 -1.71 -1.12
C THR A 152 -34.75 -3.01 -0.46
N PRO A 153 -36.03 -3.14 -0.07
CA PRO A 153 -36.56 -4.38 0.51
C PRO A 153 -36.30 -5.62 -0.36
N SER A 154 -36.31 -5.46 -1.68
CA SER A 154 -36.02 -6.53 -2.64
C SER A 154 -34.57 -7.02 -2.56
N SER A 155 -33.59 -6.12 -2.41
CA SER A 155 -32.17 -6.49 -2.26
C SER A 155 -31.93 -7.27 -0.96
N PHE A 156 -32.49 -6.78 0.15
CA PHE A 156 -32.40 -7.46 1.45
C PHE A 156 -33.06 -8.84 1.43
N SER A 157 -34.29 -8.94 0.91
CA SER A 157 -35.00 -10.22 0.86
C SER A 157 -34.29 -11.24 -0.02
N THR A 158 -33.74 -10.83 -1.17
CA THR A 158 -32.95 -11.70 -2.04
C THR A 158 -31.67 -12.17 -1.34
N TYR A 159 -30.98 -11.25 -0.66
CA TYR A 159 -29.77 -11.60 0.09
C TYR A 159 -30.06 -12.61 1.20
N ILE A 160 -31.10 -12.38 1.99
CA ILE A 160 -31.53 -13.29 3.08
C ILE A 160 -31.88 -14.67 2.51
N ARG A 161 -32.65 -14.74 1.43
CA ARG A 161 -33.05 -16.02 0.81
C ARG A 161 -31.85 -16.88 0.40
N ASN A 162 -30.81 -16.25 -0.14
CA ASN A 162 -29.67 -16.94 -0.72
C ASN A 162 -28.58 -17.32 0.30
N ASN A 163 -28.52 -16.64 1.45
CA ASN A 163 -27.39 -16.77 2.39
C ASN A 163 -27.78 -17.30 3.77
N PHE A 164 -29.07 -17.40 4.09
CA PHE A 164 -29.55 -17.87 5.39
C PHE A 164 -30.33 -19.17 5.23
N THR A 165 -30.24 -20.02 6.25
CA THR A 165 -31.06 -21.22 6.41
C THR A 165 -32.50 -20.85 6.80
N ASP A 166 -33.43 -21.79 6.68
CA ASP A 166 -34.83 -21.52 6.99
C ASP A 166 -35.08 -21.23 8.48
N ASP A 167 -34.26 -21.77 9.37
CA ASP A 167 -34.36 -21.49 10.80
C ASP A 167 -33.82 -20.10 11.16
N GLU A 168 -32.70 -19.68 10.57
CA GLU A 168 -32.19 -18.30 10.72
C GLU A 168 -33.16 -17.26 10.12
N LYS A 169 -33.85 -17.59 9.02
CA LYS A 169 -34.91 -16.73 8.46
C LYS A 169 -36.07 -16.54 9.44
N LYS A 170 -36.49 -17.59 10.15
CA LYS A 170 -37.55 -17.51 11.18
C LYS A 170 -37.10 -16.66 12.36
N GLU A 171 -35.85 -16.77 12.78
CA GLU A 171 -35.29 -15.94 13.85
C GLU A 171 -35.24 -14.45 13.46
N LEU A 172 -34.80 -14.14 12.23
CA LEU A 172 -34.82 -12.77 11.71
C LEU A 172 -36.24 -12.18 11.67
N LEU A 173 -37.25 -12.96 11.27
CA LEU A 173 -38.65 -12.52 11.30
C LEU A 173 -39.14 -12.20 12.70
N LYS A 174 -38.73 -12.97 13.72
CA LYS A 174 -39.06 -12.67 15.12
C LYS A 174 -38.45 -11.34 15.55
N LEU A 175 -37.16 -11.13 15.26
CA LEU A 175 -36.46 -9.89 15.60
C LEU A 175 -37.12 -8.67 14.94
N LEU A 176 -37.45 -8.76 13.65
CA LEU A 176 -38.08 -7.66 12.91
C LEU A 176 -39.49 -7.32 13.41
N ASN A 177 -40.25 -8.32 13.87
CA ASN A 177 -41.58 -8.12 14.42
C ASN A 177 -41.58 -7.61 15.87
N THR A 178 -40.44 -7.68 16.58
CA THR A 178 -40.35 -7.23 17.99
C THR A 178 -40.29 -5.70 18.10
N ASP A 179 -39.86 -5.01 17.05
CA ASP A 179 -39.70 -3.55 17.02
C ASP A 179 -40.90 -2.80 16.40
N LEU A 180 -42.02 -3.49 16.11
CA LEU A 180 -43.21 -2.94 15.43
C LEU A 180 -44.42 -2.73 16.35
N ASP A 181 -44.29 -3.02 17.64
CA ASP A 181 -45.27 -2.69 18.70
C ASP A 181 -44.84 -1.43 19.48
#